data_AF-A0A3N5K5U8-F1
#
_entry.id   AF-A0A3N5K5U8-F1
#
_cell.length_a   1.000
_cell.length_b   1.000
_cell.length_c   1.000
_cell.angle_alpha   90.00
_cell.angle_beta   90.00
_cell.angle_gamma   90.00
#
_symmetry.space_group_name_H-M   'P 1'
#
loop_
_entity.id
_entity.type
_entity.pdbx_description
1 polymer ?
#
loop_
_entity_poly.entity_id
_entity_poly.type
_entity_poly.pdbx_seq_one_letter_code
_entity_poly.pdbx_strand_id
1 'polypeptide(L)'
;MKKIGKAVGGLFWKNNSSKQEFSQPDLISPLLVPTETPSVLMTTNSAEVDQEFYRSIEAELQKSTPAEFAEFFNQLSVFNEKFPNLDEPTRYQLAFHAAQTALKPRNQQLTFSSLNHAVSSMMSILDNENRAFQTQNEQGFNTNLKSVQNKVAEIATGIRNIETRLEAVQKELDAFLSAKNQEKKKLDDERSRLISERIVVEGEINKLQDKKSERQNRFTVALQAQRQRLESVKTALENNLKGIH
;
A
#
# COMPACT_ATOMS: atom_id res chain seq x y z
N MET A 1 5.02 34.02 -30.30
CA MET A 1 5.21 32.58 -30.52
C MET A 1 5.82 31.79 -29.34
N LYS A 2 6.65 32.35 -28.43
CA LYS A 2 7.22 31.58 -27.28
C LYS A 2 6.30 31.33 -26.07
N LYS A 3 5.12 31.95 -25.99
CA LYS A 3 4.28 31.92 -24.77
C LYS A 3 3.28 30.75 -24.71
N ILE A 4 2.76 30.27 -25.84
CA ILE A 4 1.76 29.19 -25.89
C ILE A 4 2.40 27.83 -25.56
N GLY A 5 3.56 27.52 -26.16
CA GLY A 5 4.26 26.27 -25.88
C GLY A 5 4.73 26.07 -24.42
N LYS A 6 4.79 27.14 -23.62
CA LYS A 6 5.06 27.03 -22.18
C LYS A 6 3.80 26.80 -21.34
N ALA A 7 2.65 27.33 -21.77
CA ALA A 7 1.38 27.17 -21.05
C ALA A 7 0.80 25.76 -21.23
N VAL A 8 0.91 25.19 -22.45
CA VAL A 8 0.38 23.85 -22.77
C VAL A 8 1.21 22.73 -22.14
N GLY A 9 2.53 22.90 -22.04
CA GLY A 9 3.44 21.88 -21.48
C GLY A 9 3.20 21.55 -20.00
N GLY A 10 2.56 22.45 -19.24
CA GLY A 10 2.18 22.21 -17.84
C GLY A 10 0.81 21.57 -17.66
N LEU A 11 0.01 21.45 -18.73
CA LEU A 11 -1.40 21.04 -18.65
C LEU A 11 -1.60 19.53 -18.91
N PHE A 12 -0.98 18.98 -19.96
CA PHE A 12 -1.19 17.57 -20.35
C PHE A 12 -0.51 16.57 -19.42
N TRP A 13 0.57 16.97 -18.75
CA TRP A 13 1.47 16.06 -18.03
C TRP A 13 1.70 16.46 -16.58
N LYS A 14 0.82 17.31 -16.03
CA LYS A 14 0.92 17.79 -14.65
C LYS A 14 0.82 16.60 -13.69
N ASN A 15 1.97 16.17 -13.20
CA ASN A 15 2.05 15.24 -12.07
C ASN A 15 1.47 15.97 -10.85
N ASN A 16 0.25 15.61 -10.44
CA ASN A 16 -0.18 15.77 -9.06
C ASN A 16 0.64 14.78 -8.21
N SER A 17 1.91 15.12 -7.99
CA SER A 17 2.70 14.54 -6.91
C SER A 17 2.20 15.14 -5.60
N SER A 18 1.06 14.65 -5.13
CA SER A 18 0.79 14.64 -3.69
C SER A 18 1.93 13.84 -3.07
N LYS A 19 2.81 14.54 -2.34
CA LYS A 19 3.80 13.91 -1.47
C LYS A 19 3.03 13.11 -0.42
N GLN A 20 2.84 11.82 -0.65
CA GLN A 20 2.68 10.88 0.46
C GLN A 20 4.10 10.53 0.92
N GLU A 21 4.56 11.28 1.91
CA GLU A 21 5.67 10.85 2.76
C GLU A 21 5.26 9.51 3.38
N PHE A 22 5.95 8.45 2.97
CA PHE A 22 5.94 7.18 3.69
C PHE A 22 6.67 7.40 5.02
N SER A 23 5.94 7.87 6.02
CA SER A 23 6.39 7.84 7.40
C SER A 23 6.59 6.39 7.83
N GLN A 24 7.79 6.10 8.34
CA GLN A 24 8.18 4.81 8.92
C GLN A 24 7.18 4.39 10.02
N PRO A 25 6.83 3.10 10.16
CA PRO A 25 6.15 2.65 11.36
C PRO A 25 7.19 2.28 12.42
N ASP A 26 7.20 3.07 13.50
CA ASP A 26 7.72 2.63 14.79
C ASP A 26 6.94 1.40 15.28
N LEU A 27 7.68 0.48 15.88
CA LEU A 27 7.18 -0.77 16.45
C LEU A 27 6.21 -0.52 17.61
N ILE A 28 5.07 -1.24 17.65
CA ILE A 28 4.56 -2.09 18.75
C ILE A 28 3.03 -2.33 18.64
N SER A 29 2.67 -3.62 18.80
CA SER A 29 1.37 -4.23 19.17
C SER A 29 0.38 -4.71 18.09
N PRO A 30 -0.22 -5.91 18.27
CA PRO A 30 -1.03 -6.59 17.26
C PRO A 30 -2.54 -6.36 17.50
N LEU A 31 -3.26 -5.85 16.51
CA LEU A 31 -4.70 -6.00 16.45
C LEU A 31 -5.15 -6.15 14.99
N LEU A 32 -5.99 -7.15 14.76
CA LEU A 32 -6.55 -7.52 13.47
C LEU A 32 -7.43 -6.40 12.86
N VAL A 33 -7.09 -6.02 11.60
CA VAL A 33 -7.95 -5.79 10.41
C VAL A 33 -9.11 -4.74 10.51
N PRO A 34 -9.47 -3.96 9.46
CA PRO A 34 -9.05 -3.99 8.05
C PRO A 34 -8.36 -2.71 7.58
N THR A 35 -7.32 -2.86 6.75
CA THR A 35 -6.76 -1.76 5.97
C THR A 35 -7.75 -1.42 4.86
N GLU A 36 -8.37 -0.25 4.96
CA GLU A 36 -9.11 0.37 3.87
C GLU A 36 -8.21 0.38 2.64
N THR A 37 -8.71 -0.20 1.56
CA THR A 37 -8.10 -0.09 0.24
C THR A 37 -8.02 1.40 -0.09
N PRO A 38 -6.84 1.95 -0.45
CA PRO A 38 -6.79 3.29 -0.98
C PRO A 38 -7.57 3.27 -2.30
N SER A 39 -8.79 3.80 -2.26
CA SER A 39 -9.57 4.08 -3.45
C SER A 39 -8.78 5.09 -4.27
N VAL A 40 -8.09 4.59 -5.30
CA VAL A 40 -7.52 5.42 -6.36
C VAL A 40 -8.71 6.04 -7.07
N LEU A 41 -9.13 7.21 -6.59
CA LEU A 41 -10.00 8.11 -7.31
C LEU A 41 -9.23 8.53 -8.57
N MET A 42 -9.45 7.77 -9.64
CA MET A 42 -9.13 8.17 -11.00
C MET A 42 -9.95 9.41 -11.30
N THR A 43 -9.41 10.59 -10.97
CA THR A 43 -10.01 11.87 -11.37
C THR A 43 -9.89 11.97 -12.89
N THR A 44 -10.99 11.65 -13.57
CA THR A 44 -11.22 11.89 -14.99
C THR A 44 -11.36 13.39 -15.24
N ASN A 45 -10.27 14.15 -15.20
CA ASN A 45 -10.24 15.56 -15.64
C ASN A 45 -9.70 15.71 -17.07
N SER A 46 -9.76 14.65 -17.88
CA SER A 46 -9.25 14.68 -19.26
C SER A 46 -9.98 15.70 -20.14
N ALA A 47 -11.27 15.95 -19.89
CA ALA A 47 -12.10 16.81 -20.75
C ALA A 47 -11.85 18.33 -20.58
N GLU A 48 -11.42 18.79 -19.40
CA GLU A 48 -11.11 20.21 -19.16
C GLU A 48 -9.77 20.62 -19.78
N VAL A 49 -8.78 19.72 -19.73
CA VAL A 49 -7.43 19.96 -20.27
C VAL A 49 -7.46 20.12 -21.80
N ASP A 50 -8.33 19.37 -22.47
CA ASP A 50 -8.51 19.46 -23.92
C ASP A 50 -9.14 20.80 -24.35
N GLN A 51 -10.10 21.33 -23.58
CA GLN A 51 -10.76 22.59 -23.94
C GLN A 51 -9.84 23.81 -23.90
N GLU A 52 -8.91 23.88 -22.94
CA GLU A 52 -7.98 25.00 -22.82
C GLU A 52 -6.95 25.01 -23.96
N PHE A 53 -6.53 23.82 -24.42
CA PHE A 53 -5.70 23.65 -25.60
C PHE A 53 -6.39 24.17 -26.87
N TYR A 54 -7.62 23.72 -27.15
CA TYR A 54 -8.35 24.17 -28.34
C TYR A 54 -8.62 25.68 -28.32
N ARG A 55 -8.97 26.25 -27.15
CA ARG A 55 -9.13 27.71 -27.01
C ARG A 55 -7.85 28.49 -27.31
N SER A 56 -6.68 27.93 -26.97
CA SER A 56 -5.40 28.58 -27.23
C SER A 56 -5.04 28.62 -28.72
N ILE A 57 -5.35 27.54 -29.46
CA ILE A 57 -5.18 27.50 -30.92
C ILE A 57 -6.16 28.48 -31.57
N GLU A 58 -7.41 28.48 -31.13
CA GLU A 58 -8.44 29.38 -31.65
C GLU A 58 -8.05 30.86 -31.45
N ALA A 59 -7.48 31.21 -30.29
CA ALA A 59 -6.98 32.55 -30.01
C ALA A 59 -5.79 32.95 -30.92
N GLU A 60 -4.84 32.04 -31.18
CA GLU A 60 -3.70 32.34 -32.06
C GLU A 60 -4.15 32.47 -33.53
N LEU A 61 -5.11 31.63 -33.96
CA LEU A 61 -5.75 31.78 -35.26
C LEU A 61 -6.44 33.14 -35.37
N GLN A 62 -7.35 33.48 -34.45
CA GLN A 62 -8.06 34.77 -34.44
C GLN A 62 -7.12 35.97 -34.47
N LYS A 63 -5.98 35.91 -33.78
CA LYS A 63 -4.97 36.98 -33.79
C LYS A 63 -4.29 37.16 -35.15
N SER A 64 -4.13 36.08 -35.89
CA SER A 64 -3.49 36.08 -37.21
C SER A 64 -4.46 36.31 -38.37
N THR A 65 -5.76 36.23 -38.10
CA THR A 65 -6.82 36.42 -39.09
C THR A 65 -6.98 37.90 -39.45
N PRO A 66 -6.74 38.31 -40.71
CA PRO A 66 -7.01 39.68 -41.15
C PRO A 66 -8.51 40.00 -41.06
N ALA A 67 -8.85 41.26 -40.74
CA ALA A 67 -10.23 41.70 -40.60
C ALA A 67 -11.05 41.49 -41.88
N GLU A 68 -10.40 41.62 -43.03
CA GLU A 68 -11.01 41.40 -44.35
C GLU A 68 -11.38 39.94 -44.57
N PHE A 69 -10.52 39.03 -44.09
CA PHE A 69 -10.76 37.60 -44.15
C PHE A 69 -11.86 37.16 -43.18
N ALA A 70 -11.88 37.70 -41.95
CA ALA A 70 -12.92 37.42 -40.97
C ALA A 70 -14.30 37.83 -41.48
N GLU A 71 -14.41 39.00 -42.13
CA GLU A 71 -15.65 39.46 -42.72
C GLU A 71 -16.12 38.54 -43.87
N PHE A 72 -15.20 38.10 -44.73
CA PHE A 72 -15.52 37.10 -45.77
C PHE A 72 -16.07 35.79 -45.18
N PHE A 73 -15.43 35.25 -44.14
CA PHE A 73 -15.88 34.03 -43.49
C PHE A 73 -17.23 34.18 -42.78
N ASN A 74 -17.48 35.32 -42.13
CA ASN A 74 -18.77 35.62 -41.52
C ASN A 74 -19.88 35.66 -42.56
N GLN A 75 -19.67 36.35 -43.69
CA GLN A 75 -20.64 36.39 -44.78
C GLN A 75 -20.85 34.99 -45.38
N LEU A 76 -19.78 34.22 -45.58
CA LEU A 76 -19.88 32.84 -46.09
C LEU A 76 -20.68 31.94 -45.15
N SER A 77 -20.51 32.06 -43.83
CA SER A 77 -21.31 31.35 -42.84
C SER A 77 -22.79 31.68 -42.95
N VAL A 78 -23.11 32.98 -43.06
CA VAL A 78 -24.50 33.45 -43.23
C VAL A 78 -25.12 32.91 -44.52
N PHE A 79 -24.36 32.86 -45.62
CA PHE A 79 -24.83 32.28 -46.88
C PHE A 79 -24.99 30.76 -46.81
N ASN A 80 -24.10 30.05 -46.11
CA ASN A 80 -24.23 28.61 -45.91
C ASN A 80 -25.47 28.25 -45.09
N GLU A 81 -25.83 29.06 -44.09
CA GLU A 81 -27.02 28.86 -43.26
C GLU A 81 -28.32 29.25 -43.98
N LYS A 82 -28.34 30.43 -44.62
CA LYS A 82 -29.56 30.97 -45.25
C LYS A 82 -29.85 30.36 -46.61
N PHE A 83 -28.82 29.85 -47.29
CA PHE A 83 -28.92 29.37 -48.66
C PHE A 83 -28.20 28.02 -48.87
N PRO A 84 -28.60 26.96 -48.15
CA PRO A 84 -27.96 25.64 -48.26
C PRO A 84 -28.15 24.99 -49.65
N ASN A 85 -29.22 25.36 -50.37
CA ASN A 85 -29.56 24.81 -51.69
C ASN A 85 -28.80 25.45 -52.87
N LEU A 86 -28.07 26.55 -52.63
CA LEU A 86 -27.22 27.17 -53.66
C LEU A 86 -25.97 26.31 -53.91
N ASP A 87 -25.44 26.36 -55.12
CA ASP A 87 -24.18 25.71 -55.43
C ASP A 87 -23.02 26.44 -54.73
N GLU A 88 -21.98 25.69 -54.40
CA GLU A 88 -20.84 26.20 -53.63
C GLU A 88 -20.15 27.39 -54.32
N PRO A 89 -19.81 27.36 -55.61
CA PRO A 89 -19.21 28.51 -56.30
C PRO A 89 -20.04 29.80 -56.17
N THR A 90 -21.36 29.71 -56.34
CA THR A 90 -22.25 30.88 -56.23
C THR A 90 -22.28 31.43 -54.80
N ARG A 91 -22.26 30.57 -53.77
CA ARG A 91 -22.17 31.03 -52.37
C ARG A 91 -20.88 31.79 -52.09
N TYR A 92 -19.74 31.31 -52.59
CA TYR A 92 -18.45 31.99 -52.41
C TYR A 92 -18.42 33.35 -53.12
N GLN A 93 -18.99 33.46 -54.32
CA GLN A 93 -19.10 34.73 -55.04
C GLN A 93 -19.99 35.73 -54.30
N LEU A 94 -21.15 35.29 -53.80
CA LEU A 94 -22.07 36.13 -53.02
C LEU A 94 -21.43 36.59 -51.70
N ALA A 95 -20.75 35.67 -50.99
CA ALA A 95 -20.02 36.00 -49.77
C ALA A 95 -18.88 37.00 -50.01
N PHE A 96 -18.14 36.85 -51.12
CA PHE A 96 -17.08 37.78 -51.50
C PHE A 96 -17.62 39.18 -51.78
N HIS A 97 -18.70 39.30 -52.57
CA HIS A 97 -19.32 40.59 -52.85
C HIS A 97 -19.96 41.25 -51.62
N ALA A 98 -20.60 40.46 -50.76
CA ALA A 98 -21.17 40.94 -49.50
C ALA A 98 -20.07 41.46 -48.56
N ALA A 99 -18.99 40.69 -48.38
CA ALA A 99 -17.86 41.09 -47.55
C ALA A 99 -17.14 42.31 -48.11
N GLN A 100 -16.93 42.38 -49.43
CA GLN A 100 -16.37 43.55 -50.08
C GLN A 100 -17.24 44.80 -49.85
N THR A 101 -18.57 44.64 -49.85
CA THR A 101 -19.50 45.75 -49.56
C THR A 101 -19.47 46.16 -48.08
N ALA A 102 -19.35 45.20 -47.16
CA ALA A 102 -19.25 45.43 -45.73
C ALA A 102 -17.92 46.12 -45.33
N LEU A 103 -16.85 45.91 -46.10
CA LEU A 103 -15.52 46.50 -45.85
C LEU A 103 -15.34 47.90 -46.45
N LYS A 104 -16.15 48.29 -47.45
CA LYS A 104 -16.11 49.63 -48.09
C LYS A 104 -16.15 50.80 -47.09
N PRO A 105 -17.04 50.83 -46.08
CA PRO A 105 -17.10 51.92 -45.09
C PRO A 105 -15.85 52.04 -44.22
N ARG A 106 -15.03 50.99 -44.14
CA ARG A 106 -13.78 50.94 -43.36
C ARG A 106 -12.54 51.27 -44.21
N ASN A 107 -12.73 51.72 -45.46
CA ASN A 107 -11.65 51.91 -46.45
C ASN A 107 -10.75 50.67 -46.64
N GLN A 108 -11.30 49.47 -46.40
CA GLN A 108 -10.61 48.20 -46.59
C GLN A 108 -11.07 47.56 -47.90
N GLN A 109 -10.12 47.04 -48.68
CA GLN A 109 -10.42 46.38 -49.94
C GLN A 109 -10.14 44.88 -49.83
N LEU A 110 -11.20 44.08 -50.00
CA LEU A 110 -11.06 42.64 -50.14
C LEU A 110 -10.53 42.33 -51.54
N THR A 111 -9.39 41.64 -51.61
CA THR A 111 -8.80 41.16 -52.87
C THR A 111 -8.61 39.65 -52.79
N PHE A 112 -8.64 38.98 -53.94
CA PHE A 112 -8.35 37.54 -53.97
C PHE A 112 -6.94 37.23 -53.46
N SER A 113 -5.97 38.10 -53.76
CA SER A 113 -4.60 37.97 -53.27
C SER A 113 -4.51 38.07 -51.74
N SER A 114 -5.26 38.99 -51.12
CA SER A 114 -5.26 39.13 -49.65
C SER A 114 -5.96 37.96 -48.97
N LEU A 115 -7.05 37.44 -49.55
CA LEU A 115 -7.72 36.21 -49.09
C LEU A 115 -6.80 34.99 -49.19
N ASN A 116 -6.16 34.77 -50.35
CA ASN A 116 -5.29 33.62 -50.55
C ASN A 116 -4.04 33.68 -49.65
N HIS A 117 -3.50 34.89 -49.43
CA HIS A 117 -2.41 35.09 -48.48
C HIS A 117 -2.83 34.83 -47.03
N ALA A 118 -4.04 35.26 -46.63
CA ALA A 118 -4.59 34.97 -45.31
C ALA A 118 -4.77 33.45 -45.09
N VAL A 119 -5.37 32.74 -46.05
CA VAL A 119 -5.52 31.27 -46.02
C VAL A 119 -4.16 30.58 -45.89
N SER A 120 -3.19 30.97 -46.73
CA SER A 120 -1.84 30.40 -46.69
C SER A 120 -1.14 30.66 -45.36
N SER A 121 -1.35 31.85 -44.77
CA SER A 121 -0.81 32.21 -43.46
C SER A 121 -1.43 31.35 -42.34
N MET A 122 -2.75 31.17 -42.33
CA MET A 122 -3.41 30.32 -41.34
C MET A 122 -3.03 28.85 -41.48
N MET A 123 -2.89 28.33 -42.71
CA MET A 123 -2.38 26.98 -42.96
C MET A 123 -0.97 26.81 -42.36
N SER A 124 -0.08 27.77 -42.60
CA SER A 124 1.28 27.77 -42.01
C SER A 124 1.25 27.80 -40.48
N ILE A 125 0.33 28.57 -39.88
CA ILE A 125 0.17 28.60 -38.41
C ILE A 125 -0.31 27.26 -37.88
N LEU A 126 -1.31 26.64 -38.52
CA LEU A 126 -1.79 25.31 -38.16
C LEU A 126 -0.70 24.24 -38.27
N ASP A 127 0.11 24.28 -39.33
CA ASP A 127 1.23 23.36 -39.51
C ASP A 127 2.29 23.52 -38.41
N ASN A 128 2.59 24.77 -38.03
CA ASN A 128 3.52 25.07 -36.94
C ASN A 128 2.99 24.62 -35.58
N GLU A 129 1.71 24.86 -35.28
CA GLU A 129 1.07 24.40 -34.05
C GLU A 129 0.99 22.87 -34.00
N ASN A 130 0.67 22.20 -35.10
CA ASN A 130 0.67 20.74 -35.19
C ASN A 130 2.06 20.15 -34.92
N ARG A 131 3.12 20.72 -35.53
CA ARG A 131 4.50 20.29 -35.25
C ARG A 131 4.90 20.54 -33.80
N ALA A 132 4.54 21.69 -33.24
CA ALA A 132 4.81 22.02 -31.85
C ALA A 132 4.11 21.06 -30.89
N PHE A 133 2.84 20.74 -31.15
CA PHE A 133 2.05 19.77 -30.41
C PHE A 133 2.68 18.39 -30.45
N GLN A 134 3.00 17.87 -31.64
CA GLN A 134 3.62 16.54 -31.78
C GLN A 134 4.92 16.43 -30.97
N THR A 135 5.78 17.44 -31.07
CA THR A 135 7.06 17.48 -30.35
C THR A 135 6.84 17.50 -28.83
N GLN A 136 5.91 18.32 -28.34
CA GLN A 136 5.62 18.41 -26.91
C GLN A 136 4.95 17.15 -26.37
N ASN A 137 4.01 16.59 -27.13
CA ASN A 137 3.31 15.38 -26.75
C ASN A 137 4.29 14.20 -26.64
N GLU A 138 5.18 14.04 -27.61
CA GLU A 138 6.20 13.00 -27.59
C GLU A 138 7.21 13.18 -26.44
N GLN A 139 7.68 14.41 -26.20
CA GLN A 139 8.58 14.71 -25.09
C GLN A 139 7.92 14.45 -23.71
N GLY A 140 6.68 14.89 -23.54
CA GLY A 140 5.94 14.69 -22.30
C GLY A 140 5.59 13.23 -22.06
N PHE A 141 5.16 12.51 -23.11
CA PHE A 141 4.96 11.07 -23.07
C PHE A 141 6.23 10.33 -22.64
N ASN A 142 7.35 10.61 -23.28
CA ASN A 142 8.64 9.97 -22.97
C ASN A 142 9.11 10.29 -21.53
N THR A 143 8.88 11.51 -21.06
CA THR A 143 9.24 11.91 -19.69
C THR A 143 8.39 11.17 -18.66
N ASN A 144 7.09 11.09 -18.88
CA ASN A 144 6.18 10.37 -17.99
C ASN A 144 6.38 8.87 -18.03
N LEU A 145 6.63 8.30 -19.21
CA LEU A 145 6.97 6.89 -19.36
C LEU A 145 8.22 6.56 -18.53
N LYS A 146 9.28 7.36 -18.64
CA LYS A 146 10.50 7.19 -17.82
C LYS A 146 10.22 7.33 -16.33
N SER A 147 9.41 8.31 -15.93
CA SER A 147 9.01 8.51 -14.53
C SER A 147 8.26 7.28 -13.97
N VAL A 148 7.30 6.75 -14.74
CA VAL A 148 6.56 5.54 -14.37
C VAL A 148 7.49 4.32 -14.32
N GLN A 149 8.38 4.15 -15.30
CA GLN A 149 9.37 3.06 -15.30
C GLN A 149 10.28 3.11 -14.07
N ASN A 150 10.75 4.30 -13.69
CA ASN A 150 11.57 4.47 -12.48
C ASN A 150 10.79 4.10 -11.22
N LYS A 151 9.54 4.57 -11.08
CA LYS A 151 8.68 4.21 -9.95
C LYS A 151 8.45 2.70 -9.86
N VAL A 152 8.22 2.04 -11.00
CA VAL A 152 8.06 0.57 -11.05
C VAL A 152 9.34 -0.13 -10.59
N ALA A 153 10.52 0.35 -11.01
CA ALA A 153 11.80 -0.22 -10.59
C ALA A 153 12.07 -0.01 -9.09
N GLU A 154 11.73 1.16 -8.55
CA GLU A 154 11.80 1.46 -7.11
C GLU A 154 10.90 0.52 -6.30
N ILE A 155 9.64 0.36 -6.72
CA ILE A 155 8.68 -0.55 -6.09
C ILE A 155 9.20 -1.99 -6.13
N ALA A 156 9.69 -2.46 -7.28
CA ALA A 156 10.25 -3.81 -7.41
C ALA A 156 11.44 -4.04 -6.47
N THR A 157 12.30 -3.02 -6.29
CA THR A 157 13.41 -3.08 -5.35
C THR A 157 12.92 -3.11 -3.91
N GLY A 158 11.92 -2.29 -3.57
CA GLY A 158 11.26 -2.29 -2.26
C GLY A 158 10.65 -3.64 -1.90
N ILE A 159 9.97 -4.28 -2.85
CA ILE A 159 9.38 -5.63 -2.67
C ILE A 159 10.49 -6.65 -2.35
N ARG A 160 11.58 -6.70 -3.12
CA ARG A 160 12.70 -7.63 -2.86
C ARG A 160 13.32 -7.44 -1.49
N ASN A 161 13.46 -6.19 -1.03
CA ASN A 161 14.00 -5.90 0.30
C ASN A 161 13.07 -6.42 1.41
N ILE A 162 11.75 -6.25 1.23
CA ILE A 162 10.74 -6.77 2.16
C ILE A 162 10.77 -8.30 2.18
N GLU A 163 10.83 -8.96 1.03
CA GLU A 163 10.93 -10.42 0.90
C GLU A 163 12.18 -10.96 1.61
N THR A 164 13.34 -10.32 1.40
CA THR A 164 14.60 -10.69 2.06
C THR A 164 14.48 -10.56 3.58
N ARG A 165 13.85 -9.48 4.07
CA ARG A 165 13.62 -9.29 5.51
C ARG A 165 12.66 -10.33 6.07
N LEU A 166 11.63 -10.70 5.32
CA LEU A 166 10.67 -11.73 5.73
C LEU A 166 11.34 -13.11 5.81
N GLU A 167 12.24 -13.44 4.88
CA GLU A 167 13.04 -14.66 4.95
C GLU A 167 13.95 -14.68 6.20
N ALA A 168 14.57 -13.55 6.54
CA ALA A 168 15.39 -13.45 7.76
C ALA A 168 14.55 -13.66 9.03
N VAL A 169 13.39 -13.02 9.13
CA VAL A 169 12.45 -13.20 10.25
C VAL A 169 11.96 -14.65 10.34
N GLN A 170 11.70 -15.29 9.20
CA GLN A 170 11.32 -16.71 9.18
C GLN A 170 12.42 -17.60 9.77
N LYS A 171 13.69 -17.37 9.41
CA LYS A 171 14.83 -18.10 9.97
C LYS A 171 14.98 -17.87 11.48
N GLU A 172 14.78 -16.65 11.96
CA GLU A 172 14.79 -16.33 13.39
C GLU A 172 13.66 -17.05 14.14
N LEU A 173 12.45 -17.07 13.55
CA LEU A 173 11.30 -17.79 14.12
C LEU A 173 11.56 -19.30 14.21
N ASP A 174 12.10 -19.90 13.15
CA ASP A 174 12.43 -21.32 13.13
C ASP A 174 13.50 -21.67 14.18
N ALA A 175 14.52 -20.81 14.33
CA ALA A 175 15.54 -20.95 15.36
C ALA A 175 14.94 -20.83 16.77
N PHE A 176 14.03 -19.88 16.99
CA PHE A 176 13.33 -19.72 18.26
C PHE A 176 12.46 -20.93 18.60
N LEU A 177 11.71 -21.47 17.63
CA LEU A 177 10.90 -22.67 17.83
C LEU A 177 11.78 -23.89 18.16
N SER A 178 12.93 -24.03 17.49
CA SER A 178 13.90 -25.09 17.78
C SER A 178 14.44 -24.97 19.22
N ALA A 179 14.87 -23.77 19.63
CA ALA A 179 15.37 -23.52 20.98
C ALA A 179 14.30 -23.82 22.05
N LYS A 180 13.07 -23.35 21.83
CA LYS A 180 11.92 -23.61 22.73
C LYS A 180 11.62 -25.11 22.86
N ASN A 181 11.69 -25.86 21.77
CA ASN A 181 11.47 -27.31 21.81
C ASN A 181 12.57 -28.04 22.56
N GLN A 182 13.84 -27.60 22.44
CA GLN A 182 14.94 -28.15 23.21
C GLN A 182 14.80 -27.85 24.70
N GLU A 183 14.41 -26.62 25.07
CA GLU A 183 14.15 -26.25 26.45
C GLU A 183 13.00 -27.06 27.05
N LYS A 184 11.89 -27.19 26.32
CA LYS A 184 10.77 -28.04 26.74
C LYS A 184 11.22 -29.48 27.01
N LYS A 185 12.04 -30.07 26.13
CA LYS A 185 12.58 -31.42 26.34
C LYS A 185 13.43 -31.50 27.61
N LYS A 186 14.30 -30.52 27.86
CA LYS A 186 15.10 -30.48 29.10
C LYS A 186 14.22 -30.42 30.35
N LEU A 187 13.16 -29.63 30.32
CA LEU A 187 12.20 -29.55 31.43
C LEU A 187 11.43 -30.86 31.63
N ASP A 188 11.05 -31.54 30.55
CA ASP A 188 10.39 -32.85 30.63
C ASP A 188 11.34 -33.94 31.18
N ASP A 189 12.62 -33.91 30.79
CA ASP A 189 13.67 -34.80 31.32
C ASP A 189 13.92 -34.53 32.82
N GLU A 190 14.03 -33.26 33.22
CA GLU A 190 14.20 -32.86 34.62
C GLU A 190 12.98 -33.24 35.48
N ARG A 191 11.76 -33.01 34.97
CA ARG A 191 10.52 -33.43 35.62
C ARG A 191 10.52 -34.94 35.83
N SER A 192 10.91 -35.72 34.83
CA SER A 192 10.98 -37.19 34.92
C SER A 192 11.99 -37.63 35.97
N ARG A 193 13.16 -36.96 36.04
CA ARG A 193 14.16 -37.21 37.07
C ARG A 193 13.62 -36.93 38.48
N LEU A 194 13.00 -35.77 38.69
CA LEU A 194 12.42 -35.40 39.98
C LEU A 194 11.31 -36.36 40.43
N ILE A 195 10.49 -36.85 39.50
CA ILE A 195 9.48 -37.89 39.80
C ILE A 195 10.16 -39.18 40.25
N SER A 196 11.22 -39.62 39.56
CA SER A 196 11.98 -40.81 39.95
C SER A 196 12.63 -40.65 41.33
N GLU A 197 13.28 -39.52 41.59
CA GLU A 197 13.88 -39.21 42.90
C GLU A 197 12.82 -39.22 44.00
N ARG A 198 11.65 -38.61 43.76
CA ARG A 198 10.53 -38.63 44.69
C ARG A 198 10.09 -40.06 45.03
N ILE A 199 9.92 -40.94 44.04
CA ILE A 199 9.51 -42.33 44.26
C ILE A 199 10.53 -43.08 45.12
N VAL A 200 11.83 -42.87 44.89
CA VAL A 200 12.89 -43.49 45.70
C VAL A 200 12.80 -43.02 47.15
N VAL A 201 12.70 -41.71 47.38
CA VAL A 201 12.59 -41.12 48.72
C VAL A 201 11.31 -41.60 49.43
N GLU A 202 10.17 -41.64 48.75
CA GLU A 202 8.92 -42.19 49.31
C GLU A 202 9.07 -43.67 49.70
N GLY A 203 9.78 -44.46 48.88
CA GLY A 203 10.12 -45.84 49.19
C GLY A 203 11.02 -45.97 50.43
N GLU A 204 11.99 -45.08 50.61
CA GLU A 204 12.84 -45.03 51.80
C GLU A 204 12.06 -44.64 53.06
N ILE A 205 11.17 -43.65 52.96
CA ILE A 205 10.27 -43.24 54.04
C ILE A 205 9.41 -44.43 54.50
N ASN A 206 8.79 -45.16 53.55
CA ASN A 206 7.99 -46.33 53.88
C ASN A 206 8.82 -47.40 54.60
N LYS A 207 10.03 -47.71 54.12
CA LYS A 207 10.94 -48.67 54.79
C LYS A 207 11.31 -48.22 56.21
N LEU A 208 11.55 -46.93 56.42
CA LEU A 208 11.82 -46.38 57.76
C LEU A 208 10.59 -46.48 58.67
N GLN A 209 9.40 -46.24 58.13
CA GLN A 209 8.14 -46.37 58.86
C GLN A 209 7.87 -47.83 59.27
N ASP A 210 8.12 -48.78 58.38
CA ASP A 210 8.02 -50.22 58.67
C ASP A 210 9.00 -50.64 59.76
N LYS A 211 10.28 -50.24 59.64
CA LYS A 211 11.31 -50.52 60.67
C LYS A 211 10.95 -49.90 62.03
N LYS A 212 10.39 -48.68 62.03
CA LYS A 212 9.90 -48.03 63.25
C LYS A 212 8.78 -48.84 63.88
N SER A 213 7.79 -49.26 63.09
CA SER A 213 6.67 -50.10 63.54
C SER A 213 7.15 -51.44 64.10
N GLU A 214 8.07 -52.11 63.39
CA GLU A 214 8.65 -53.38 63.82
C GLU A 214 9.42 -53.24 65.14
N ARG A 215 10.27 -52.20 65.27
CA ARG A 215 10.99 -51.93 66.52
C ARG A 215 10.03 -51.65 67.67
N GLN A 216 8.96 -50.89 67.43
CA GLN A 216 7.93 -50.60 68.43
C GLN A 216 7.22 -51.88 68.89
N ASN A 217 6.88 -52.77 67.97
CA ASN A 217 6.26 -54.06 68.28
C ASN A 217 7.19 -54.95 69.10
N ARG A 218 8.45 -55.11 68.65
CA ARG A 218 9.47 -55.89 69.37
C ARG A 218 9.69 -55.36 70.80
N PHE A 219 9.74 -54.04 70.96
CA PHE A 219 9.89 -53.40 72.27
C PHE A 219 8.68 -53.64 73.18
N THR A 220 7.46 -53.51 72.64
CA THR A 220 6.21 -53.77 73.38
C THR A 220 6.14 -55.21 73.85
N VAL A 221 6.46 -56.18 72.98
CA VAL A 221 6.50 -57.60 73.32
C VAL A 221 7.54 -57.89 74.41
N ALA A 222 8.74 -57.32 74.30
CA ALA A 222 9.79 -57.48 75.31
C ALA A 222 9.37 -56.91 76.68
N LEU A 223 8.72 -55.74 76.70
CA LEU A 223 8.17 -55.14 77.90
C LEU A 223 7.08 -56.02 78.53
N GLN A 224 6.17 -56.57 77.73
CA GLN A 224 5.11 -57.45 78.22
C GLN A 224 5.68 -58.74 78.82
N ALA A 225 6.68 -59.35 78.16
CA ALA A 225 7.36 -60.54 78.68
C ALA A 225 8.07 -60.25 80.01
N GLN A 226 8.72 -59.09 80.14
CA GLN A 226 9.33 -58.69 81.42
C GLN A 226 8.30 -58.43 82.52
N ARG A 227 7.16 -57.80 82.19
CA ARG A 227 6.05 -57.64 83.15
C ARG A 227 5.50 -58.97 83.62
N GLN A 228 5.30 -59.93 82.72
CA GLN A 228 4.84 -61.28 83.07
C GLN A 228 5.85 -62.01 83.97
N ARG A 229 7.16 -61.89 83.69
CA ARG A 229 8.21 -62.43 84.55
C ARG A 229 8.15 -61.83 85.95
N LEU A 230 8.08 -60.51 86.05
CA LEU A 230 7.97 -59.82 87.35
C LEU A 230 6.70 -60.23 88.11
N GLU A 231 5.55 -60.36 87.43
CA GLU A 231 4.32 -60.82 88.07
C GLU A 231 4.46 -62.27 88.55
N SER A 232 5.08 -63.16 87.76
CA SER A 232 5.33 -64.55 88.18
C SER A 232 6.24 -64.63 89.41
N VAL A 233 7.28 -63.79 89.48
CA VAL A 233 8.16 -63.69 90.65
C VAL A 233 7.39 -63.16 91.85
N LYS A 234 6.55 -62.13 91.66
CA LYS A 234 5.69 -61.60 92.72
C LYS A 234 4.71 -62.66 93.24
N THR A 235 4.02 -63.39 92.38
CA THR A 235 3.12 -64.48 92.78
C THR A 235 3.88 -65.60 93.51
N ALA A 236 5.07 -65.98 93.01
CA ALA A 236 5.91 -66.97 93.68
C ALA A 236 6.35 -66.50 95.07
N LEU A 237 6.72 -65.22 95.23
CA LEU A 237 7.05 -64.62 96.53
C LEU A 237 5.83 -64.63 97.46
N GLU A 238 4.66 -64.19 96.99
CA GLU A 238 3.43 -64.21 97.78
C GLU A 238 3.05 -65.61 98.25
N ASN A 239 3.15 -66.64 97.39
CA ASN A 239 2.85 -68.02 97.74
C ASN A 239 3.83 -68.60 98.77
N ASN A 240 5.14 -68.36 98.58
CA ASN A 240 6.15 -68.85 99.52
C ASN A 240 6.10 -68.12 100.87
N LEU A 241 5.76 -66.83 100.90
CA LEU A 241 5.66 -66.05 102.14
C LEU A 241 4.35 -66.32 102.89
N LYS A 242 3.24 -66.60 102.20
CA LYS A 242 1.97 -66.99 102.86
C LYS A 242 1.99 -68.41 103.44
N GLY A 243 2.86 -69.30 102.97
CA GLY A 243 3.04 -70.65 103.52
C GLY A 243 3.94 -70.72 104.76
N ILE A 244 4.46 -69.59 105.25
CA ILE A 244 5.34 -69.48 106.43
C ILE A 244 4.56 -69.06 107.70
N HIS A 245 3.23 -68.99 107.62
CA HIS A 245 2.31 -68.87 108.75
C HIS A 245 1.30 -70.01 108.74
#